data_AF-A0A1H3NR52-F1
#
_entry.id   AF-A0A1H3NR52-F1
#
_cell.length_a   1.000
_cell.length_b   1.000
_cell.length_c   1.000
_cell.angle_alpha   90.00
_cell.angle_beta   90.00
_cell.angle_gamma   90.00
#
_symmetry.space_group_name_H-M   'P 1'
#
loop_
_entity.id
_entity.type
_entity.pdbx_description
1 polymer ?
#
loop_
_entity_poly.entity_id
_entity_poly.type
_entity_poly.pdbx_seq_one_letter_code
_entity_poly.pdbx_strand_id
1 'polypeptide(L)'
;YLEYRDFKKTILKPHLDLINEKTELSVQFSAVKKNGRKASHVNFIVSTKKTLKIEKTEQIKQTIENKISVKDVYSQLIKLNLLERFKESAESTEELLERIKYDFKNGQDQYWISKIEEFGAVF
;
A
#
# COMPACT_ATOMS: atom_id res chain seq x y z
N TYR A 1 6.28 -20.47 32.23
CA TYR A 1 5.98 -21.54 31.25
C TYR A 1 7.27 -22.29 30.96
N LEU A 2 7.29 -23.60 31.22
CA LEU A 2 8.48 -24.43 31.02
C LEU A 2 8.70 -24.81 29.56
N GLU A 3 7.62 -24.97 28.79
CA GLU A 3 7.65 -25.38 27.39
C GLU A 3 7.24 -24.25 26.43
N TYR A 4 8.01 -24.06 25.36
CA TYR A 4 7.74 -23.04 24.35
C TYR A 4 6.38 -23.23 23.66
N ARG A 5 5.94 -24.47 23.46
CA ARG A 5 4.64 -24.77 22.86
C ARG A 5 3.49 -24.22 23.69
N ASP A 6 3.55 -24.40 25.00
CA ASP A 6 2.49 -23.99 25.91
C ASP A 6 2.53 -22.48 26.11
N PHE A 7 3.73 -21.90 26.24
CA PHE A 7 3.93 -20.45 26.21
C PHE A 7 3.37 -19.80 24.93
N LYS A 8 3.60 -20.42 23.77
CA LYS A 8 3.09 -19.95 22.48
C LYS A 8 1.56 -19.94 22.45
N LYS A 9 0.92 -21.01 22.91
CA LYS A 9 -0.54 -21.18 22.83
C LYS A 9 -1.29 -20.32 23.84
N THR A 10 -0.76 -20.20 25.05
CA THR A 10 -1.48 -19.58 26.18
C THR A 10 -1.15 -18.11 26.38
N ILE A 11 0.04 -17.66 25.99
CA ILE A 11 0.49 -16.28 26.17
C ILE A 11 0.70 -15.60 24.83
N LEU A 12 1.67 -16.06 24.02
CA LEU A 12 2.07 -15.31 22.82
C LEU A 12 0.90 -15.11 21.86
N LYS A 13 0.22 -16.18 21.47
CA LYS A 13 -0.87 -16.08 20.49
C LYS A 13 -2.04 -15.19 20.96
N PRO A 14 -2.70 -15.46 22.10
CA PRO A 14 -3.87 -14.68 22.49
C PRO A 14 -3.55 -13.20 22.77
N HIS A 15 -2.40 -12.89 23.37
CA HIS A 15 -2.07 -11.49 23.66
C HIS A 15 -1.64 -10.73 22.41
N LEU A 16 -0.92 -11.36 21.48
CA LEU A 16 -0.59 -10.71 20.20
C LEU A 16 -1.83 -10.54 19.32
N ASP A 17 -2.75 -11.50 19.34
CA ASP A 17 -4.04 -11.38 18.65
C ASP A 17 -4.85 -10.19 19.22
N LEU A 18 -4.89 -10.04 20.54
CA LEU A 18 -5.50 -8.87 21.20
C LEU A 18 -4.85 -7.54 20.84
N ILE A 19 -3.51 -7.48 20.77
CA ILE A 19 -2.79 -6.27 20.34
C ILE A 19 -3.14 -5.97 18.87
N ASN A 20 -3.15 -6.99 18.02
CA ASN A 20 -3.49 -6.87 16.61
C ASN A 20 -4.94 -6.43 16.36
N GLU A 21 -5.86 -6.79 17.25
CA GLU A 21 -7.29 -6.46 17.16
C GLU A 21 -7.61 -5.08 17.76
N LYS A 22 -7.02 -4.75 18.92
CA LYS A 22 -7.38 -3.56 19.71
C LYS A 22 -6.50 -2.35 19.46
N THR A 23 -5.39 -2.52 18.74
CA THR A 23 -4.46 -1.42 18.47
C THR A 23 -4.18 -1.32 16.97
N GLU A 24 -3.67 -0.17 16.58
CA GLU A 24 -3.21 0.09 15.21
C GLU A 24 -1.90 -0.67 14.89
N LEU A 25 -1.40 -1.49 15.81
CA LEU A 25 -0.18 -2.26 15.62
C LEU A 25 -0.47 -3.63 15.00
N SER A 26 0.40 -4.02 14.08
CA SER A 26 0.54 -5.37 13.56
C SER A 26 1.78 -5.98 14.18
N VAL A 27 1.58 -6.90 15.12
CA VAL A 27 2.64 -7.63 15.78
C VAL A 27 2.62 -9.09 15.36
N GLN A 28 3.73 -9.54 14.79
CA GLN A 28 3.99 -10.93 14.44
C GLN A 28 5.17 -11.45 15.23
N PHE A 29 5.27 -12.77 15.39
CA PHE A 29 6.39 -13.36 16.11
C PHE A 29 6.93 -14.61 15.41
N SER A 30 8.23 -14.84 15.56
CA SER A 30 8.91 -16.04 15.07
C SER A 30 9.89 -16.58 16.11
N ALA A 31 10.03 -17.90 16.17
CA ALA A 31 10.95 -18.56 17.10
C ALA A 31 12.36 -18.61 16.51
N VAL A 32 13.35 -18.07 17.23
CA VAL A 32 14.76 -18.16 16.85
C VAL A 32 15.39 -19.36 17.54
N LYS A 33 15.89 -20.30 16.74
CA LYS A 33 16.61 -21.48 17.22
C LYS A 33 18.11 -21.18 17.16
N LYS A 34 18.78 -21.19 18.31
CA LYS A 34 20.24 -21.11 18.39
C LYS A 34 20.76 -22.53 18.64
N ASN A 35 20.99 -23.25 17.55
CA ASN A 35 21.52 -24.62 17.48
C ASN A 35 20.62 -25.69 18.14
N GLY A 36 19.80 -26.36 17.33
CA GLY A 36 19.02 -27.54 17.74
C GLY A 36 17.49 -27.36 17.59
N ARG A 37 16.73 -28.26 18.22
CA ARG A 37 15.24 -28.30 18.13
C ARG A 37 14.53 -27.31 19.08
N LYS A 38 15.24 -26.72 20.04
CA LYS A 38 14.67 -25.81 21.04
C LYS A 38 14.76 -24.36 20.57
N ALA A 39 13.70 -23.59 20.85
CA ALA A 39 13.71 -22.14 20.65
C ALA A 39 14.52 -21.48 21.76
N SER A 40 15.34 -20.51 21.39
CA SER A 40 16.18 -19.74 22.32
C SER A 40 15.65 -18.33 22.54
N HIS A 41 15.14 -17.70 21.48
CA HIS A 41 14.59 -16.36 21.51
C HIS A 41 13.30 -16.31 20.69
N VAL A 42 12.51 -15.27 20.90
CA VAL A 42 11.35 -14.95 20.08
C VAL A 42 11.60 -13.59 19.45
N ASN A 43 11.61 -13.54 18.13
CA ASN A 43 11.67 -12.28 17.40
C ASN A 43 10.26 -11.76 17.23
N PHE A 44 10.06 -10.49 17.55
CA PHE A 44 8.81 -9.77 17.28
C PHE A 44 9.03 -8.81 16.12
N ILE A 45 8.12 -8.84 15.16
CA ILE A 45 8.06 -7.88 14.07
C ILE A 45 6.83 -7.03 14.35
N VAL A 46 7.07 -5.76 14.67
CA VAL A 46 6.02 -4.78 14.97
C VAL A 46 5.98 -3.80 13.81
N SER A 47 4.82 -3.66 13.18
CA SER A 47 4.55 -2.64 12.18
C SER A 47 3.26 -1.91 12.51
N THR A 48 3.11 -0.68 12.05
CA THR A 48 1.86 0.07 12.20
C THR A 48 0.94 -0.29 11.05
N LYS A 49 -0.24 -0.83 11.37
CA LYS A 49 -1.35 -0.90 10.41
C LYS A 49 -1.82 0.53 10.19
N LYS A 50 -1.81 1.01 8.94
CA LYS A 50 -2.59 2.18 8.56
C LYS A 50 -4.06 1.83 8.76
N THR A 51 -4.57 2.04 9.96
CA THR A 51 -5.99 1.91 10.27
C THR A 51 -6.58 3.29 10.03
N LEU A 52 -7.18 3.46 8.85
CA LEU A 52 -8.19 4.50 8.66
C LEU A 52 -9.24 4.25 9.73
N LYS A 53 -9.29 5.11 10.75
CA LYS A 53 -10.27 5.05 11.83
C LYS A 53 -11.67 5.09 11.21
N ILE A 54 -12.34 3.95 11.17
CA ILE A 54 -13.78 3.90 10.96
C ILE A 54 -14.40 4.05 12.34
N GLU A 55 -14.40 5.29 12.82
CA GLU A 55 -15.42 5.71 13.76
C GLU A 55 -16.71 5.88 12.96
N LYS A 56 -17.72 5.17 13.43
CA LYS A 56 -19.04 5.08 12.85
C LYS A 56 -19.76 6.41 13.05
N THR A 57 -19.59 7.34 12.13
CA THR A 57 -20.55 8.43 11.90
C THR A 57 -20.55 8.77 10.42
N GLU A 58 -21.75 9.00 9.91
CA GLU A 58 -22.08 9.14 8.51
C GLU A 58 -21.26 10.24 7.80
N GLN A 59 -20.98 9.98 6.51
CA GLN A 59 -20.44 10.92 5.53
C GLN A 59 -18.98 11.33 5.77
N ILE A 60 -18.08 10.83 4.92
CA ILE A 60 -17.14 11.61 4.07
C ILE A 60 -16.34 10.60 3.23
N LYS A 61 -16.62 10.65 1.92
CA LYS A 61 -15.72 10.40 0.78
C LYS A 61 -14.70 9.27 0.90
N GLN A 62 -14.97 8.21 0.14
CA GLN A 62 -14.03 7.58 -0.79
C GLN A 62 -12.64 8.24 -0.85
N THR A 63 -11.72 7.83 0.01
CA THR A 63 -10.30 7.83 -0.29
C THR A 63 -9.85 6.38 -0.24
N ILE A 64 -10.37 5.63 -1.21
CA ILE A 64 -9.53 4.62 -1.84
C ILE A 64 -8.38 5.47 -2.39
N GLU A 65 -7.22 5.45 -1.74
CA GLU A 65 -5.98 5.81 -2.42
C GLU A 65 -5.85 4.75 -3.53
N ASN A 66 -6.54 4.98 -4.65
CA ASN A 66 -6.28 4.38 -5.93
C ASN A 66 -4.84 4.79 -6.23
N LYS A 67 -3.88 3.96 -5.79
CA LYS A 67 -2.48 4.09 -6.20
C LYS A 67 -2.44 3.77 -7.68
N ILE A 68 -2.84 4.74 -8.48
CA ILE A 68 -2.79 4.70 -9.93
C ILE A 68 -1.33 4.60 -10.28
N SER A 69 -0.97 3.57 -11.03
CA SER A 69 0.38 3.41 -11.54
C SER A 69 0.57 4.29 -12.77
N VAL A 70 1.82 4.67 -13.06
CA VAL A 70 2.22 5.25 -14.35
C VAL A 70 1.68 4.41 -15.51
N LYS A 71 1.65 3.07 -15.35
CA LYS A 71 1.10 2.15 -16.35
C LYS A 71 -0.40 2.35 -16.58
N ASP A 72 -1.15 2.64 -15.53
CA ASP A 72 -2.60 2.81 -15.60
C ASP A 72 -2.92 4.12 -16.34
N VAL A 73 -2.24 5.21 -15.98
CA VAL A 73 -2.28 6.50 -16.71
C VAL A 73 -1.96 6.31 -18.17
N TYR A 74 -0.83 5.66 -18.49
CA TYR A 74 -0.43 5.44 -19.87
C TYR A 74 -1.42 4.57 -20.65
N SER A 75 -1.96 3.52 -20.03
CA SER A 75 -2.99 2.68 -20.64
C SER A 75 -4.27 3.45 -20.95
N GLN A 76 -4.64 4.38 -20.07
CA GLN A 76 -5.84 5.19 -20.21
C GLN A 76 -5.66 6.27 -21.27
N LEU A 77 -4.46 6.84 -21.38
CA LEU A 77 -4.09 7.75 -22.46
C LEU A 77 -4.18 7.08 -23.84
N ILE A 78 -3.78 5.80 -23.95
CA ILE A 78 -3.93 5.01 -25.18
C ILE A 78 -5.42 4.77 -25.47
N LYS A 79 -6.20 4.30 -24.48
CA LYS A 79 -7.62 3.97 -24.68
C LYS A 79 -8.46 5.16 -25.14
N LEU A 80 -8.18 6.35 -24.60
CA LEU A 80 -8.89 7.58 -24.94
C LEU A 80 -8.27 8.33 -26.13
N ASN A 81 -7.23 7.77 -26.77
CA ASN A 81 -6.48 8.40 -27.85
C ASN A 81 -5.98 9.82 -27.51
N LEU A 82 -5.57 10.04 -26.26
CA LEU A 82 -5.13 11.35 -25.75
C LEU A 82 -3.62 11.57 -25.87
N LEU A 83 -2.88 10.59 -26.38
CA LEU A 83 -1.43 10.66 -26.52
C LEU A 83 -0.98 11.89 -27.31
N GLU A 84 -1.62 12.19 -28.44
CA GLU A 84 -1.26 13.36 -29.25
C GLU A 84 -1.57 14.69 -28.56
N ARG A 85 -2.59 14.72 -27.71
CA ARG A 85 -3.02 15.93 -27.00
C ARG A 85 -2.10 16.28 -25.82
N PHE A 86 -1.52 15.26 -25.18
CA PHE A 86 -0.61 15.44 -24.05
C PHE A 86 0.86 15.47 -24.45
N LYS A 87 1.21 15.23 -25.72
CA LYS A 87 2.55 15.51 -26.21
C LYS A 87 2.76 17.02 -26.23
N GLU A 88 3.79 17.49 -25.55
CA GLU A 88 4.20 18.89 -25.61
C GLU A 88 5.36 18.99 -26.60
N SER A 89 5.14 19.63 -27.75
CA SER A 89 6.15 19.71 -28.83
C SER A 89 6.36 18.36 -29.52
N ALA A 90 7.36 18.22 -30.41
CA ALA A 90 7.65 17.01 -31.20
C ALA A 90 8.11 15.78 -30.37
N GLU A 91 7.58 15.63 -29.15
CA GLU A 91 7.85 14.53 -28.24
C GLU A 91 7.41 13.18 -28.83
N SER A 92 8.32 12.22 -28.71
CA SER A 92 8.03 10.81 -28.90
C SER A 92 7.11 10.28 -27.78
N THR A 93 6.46 9.15 -28.01
CA THR A 93 5.65 8.48 -26.97
C THR A 93 6.47 8.02 -25.77
N GLU A 94 7.78 7.83 -25.94
CA GLU A 94 8.71 7.44 -24.88
C GLU A 94 9.07 8.63 -23.98
N GLU A 95 9.30 9.81 -24.56
CA GLU A 95 9.53 11.06 -23.81
C GLU A 95 8.32 11.45 -22.96
N LEU A 96 7.10 11.31 -23.50
CA LEU A 96 5.87 11.49 -22.74
C LEU A 96 5.80 10.53 -21.53
N LEU A 97 6.21 9.28 -21.71
CA LEU A 97 6.19 8.28 -20.64
C LEU A 97 7.26 8.57 -19.58
N GLU A 98 8.44 9.05 -19.97
CA GLU A 98 9.47 9.51 -19.04
C GLU A 98 9.01 10.76 -18.27
N ARG A 99 8.29 11.69 -18.90
CA ARG A 99 7.67 12.84 -18.23
C ARG A 99 6.64 12.41 -17.20
N ILE A 100 5.73 11.49 -17.56
CA ILE A 100 4.77 10.93 -16.60
C ILE A 100 5.53 10.26 -15.44
N LYS A 101 6.57 9.46 -15.69
CA LYS A 101 7.39 8.88 -14.61
C LYS A 101 8.02 9.94 -13.70
N TYR A 102 8.53 11.03 -14.28
CA TYR A 102 9.11 12.14 -13.54
C TYR A 102 8.06 12.83 -12.67
N ASP A 103 6.88 13.10 -13.22
CA ASP A 103 5.76 13.73 -12.52
C ASP A 103 5.27 12.85 -11.36
N PHE A 104 5.18 11.54 -11.57
CA PHE A 104 4.88 10.57 -10.51
C PHE A 104 5.96 10.54 -9.41
N LYS A 105 7.24 10.66 -9.77
CA LYS A 105 8.35 10.73 -8.80
C LYS A 105 8.29 12.01 -7.96
N ASN A 106 7.72 13.08 -8.50
CA ASN A 106 7.54 14.37 -7.83
C ASN A 106 6.19 14.51 -7.10
N GLY A 107 5.36 13.47 -7.07
CA GLY A 107 4.05 13.51 -6.41
C GLY A 107 3.00 14.33 -7.16
N GLN A 108 3.11 14.42 -8.49
CA GLN A 108 2.13 15.04 -9.38
C GLN A 108 1.20 14.00 -10.02
N ASP A 109 1.01 12.85 -9.38
CA ASP A 109 0.07 11.80 -9.79
C ASP A 109 -1.36 12.33 -9.92
N GLN A 110 -1.81 13.14 -8.95
CA GLN A 110 -3.14 13.76 -8.95
C GLN A 110 -3.41 14.65 -10.18
N TYR A 111 -2.39 15.32 -10.71
CA TYR A 111 -2.52 16.16 -11.90
C TYR A 111 -2.89 15.33 -13.13
N TRP A 112 -2.27 14.17 -13.30
CA TRP A 112 -2.57 13.25 -14.40
C TRP A 112 -3.94 12.61 -14.24
N ILE A 113 -4.35 12.28 -13.02
CA ILE A 113 -5.66 11.72 -12.72
C ILE A 113 -6.76 12.72 -13.12
N SER A 114 -6.71 13.95 -12.58
CA SER A 114 -7.69 14.99 -12.89
C SER A 114 -7.77 15.28 -14.40
N LYS A 115 -6.60 15.38 -15.07
CA LYS A 115 -6.55 15.61 -16.52
C LYS A 115 -7.20 14.51 -17.32
N ILE A 116 -7.03 13.25 -16.93
CA ILE A 116 -7.56 12.11 -17.68
C ILE A 116 -9.05 11.88 -17.34
N GLU A 117 -9.47 12.15 -16.11
CA GLU A 117 -10.88 12.18 -15.68
C GLU A 117 -11.70 13.23 -16.43
N GLU A 118 -11.14 14.41 -16.71
CA GLU A 118 -11.79 15.44 -17.56
C GLU A 118 -12.17 14.92 -18.96
N PHE A 119 -11.50 13.88 -19.45
CA PHE A 119 -11.78 13.23 -20.74
C PHE A 119 -12.66 11.98 -20.61
N GLY A 120 -13.25 11.74 -19.43
CA GLY A 120 -14.15 10.63 -19.17
C GLY A 120 -13.45 9.33 -18.79
N ALA A 121 -12.18 9.39 -18.38
CA ALA A 121 -11.55 8.22 -17.76
C ALA A 121 -12.07 7.99 -16.36
N VAL A 122 -12.18 6.70 -16.00
CA VAL A 122 -12.41 6.24 -14.65
C VAL A 122 -11.30 5.26 -14.33
N PHE A 123 -10.61 5.50 -13.20
CA PHE A 123 -9.53 4.65 -12.70
C PHE A 123 -10.04 3.63 -11.69
#